data_AF-A0A914AKF0-F1
#
_entry.id   AF-A0A914AKF0-F1
#
_cell.length_a   1.000
_cell.length_b   1.000
_cell.length_c   1.000
_cell.angle_alpha   90.00
_cell.angle_beta   90.00
_cell.angle_gamma   90.00
#
_symmetry.space_group_name_H-M   'P 1'
#
loop_
_entity.id
_entity.type
_entity.pdbx_description
1 polymer ?
#
loop_
_entity_poly.entity_id
_entity_poly.type
_entity_poly.pdbx_seq_one_letter_code
_entity_poly.pdbx_strand_id
1 'polypeptide(L)'
;MGSPLSPVLADIFMEEFESSSLLTADLRPSLWLRYVDDTFVVWPHGPDTLQDFLQYLNKQHTSISFTMEQEQHGTIPFLDVKISRNPDGTLGHSVYRKPTHTDRYLHQRSFHHPSIKSSVNRTLVQRAFEVCDQDNLKRELKHIQTSLQRNGYKPHRIKISKPDQRVPYTQGPPTVSPSVTLPYIGPASHHLQRILRQAGVKVYHSSGNKLQGSLHTHKDKQDSSSKPGVYRIPCECGKVYIRTHREHHPVDGASPQTPHQDSSQRRPHQDE
;
A
#
# COMPACT_ATOMS: atom_id res chain seq x y z
N MET A 1 -6.29 8.09 2.94
CA MET A 1 -5.60 7.99 1.64
C MET A 1 -6.29 8.96 0.69
N GLY A 2 -6.03 10.26 0.77
CA GLY A 2 -4.81 10.91 0.29
C GLY A 2 -5.20 11.68 -0.99
N SER A 3 -4.55 12.79 -1.33
CA SER A 3 -4.88 13.47 -2.60
C SER A 3 -4.56 12.50 -3.73
N PRO A 4 -5.30 12.49 -4.85
CA PRO A 4 -4.84 11.81 -6.07
C PRO A 4 -3.42 12.23 -6.48
N LEU A 5 -3.04 13.48 -6.16
CA LEU A 5 -1.71 14.05 -6.44
C LEU A 5 -0.64 13.70 -5.40
N SER A 6 -1.01 13.22 -4.21
CA SER A 6 -0.04 13.06 -3.11
C SER A 6 1.05 12.00 -3.42
N PRO A 7 0.72 10.80 -3.94
CA PRO A 7 1.74 9.80 -4.27
C PRO A 7 2.72 10.29 -5.34
N VAL A 8 2.21 10.96 -6.38
CA VAL A 8 3.04 11.49 -7.47
C VAL A 8 4.04 12.52 -6.97
N LEU A 9 3.60 13.43 -6.11
CA LEU A 9 4.50 14.44 -5.53
C LEU A 9 5.54 13.82 -4.58
N ALA A 10 5.15 12.79 -3.82
CA ALA A 10 6.09 12.05 -2.98
C ALA A 10 7.14 11.33 -3.83
N ASP A 11 6.73 10.66 -4.91
CA ASP A 11 7.63 9.95 -5.81
C ASP A 11 8.64 10.88 -6.48
N ILE A 12 8.21 12.04 -6.99
CA ILE A 12 9.10 13.05 -7.60
C ILE A 12 10.13 13.55 -6.59
N PHE A 13 9.69 13.85 -5.37
CA PHE A 13 10.58 14.33 -4.33
C PHE A 13 11.60 13.26 -3.91
N MET A 14 11.15 12.02 -3.72
CA MET A 14 12.03 10.91 -3.36
C MET A 14 13.03 10.58 -4.47
N GLU A 15 12.64 10.70 -5.75
CA GLU A 15 13.55 10.51 -6.88
C GLU A 15 14.68 11.55 -6.91
N GLU A 16 14.37 12.83 -6.68
CA GLU A 16 15.38 13.88 -6.62
C GLU A 16 16.29 13.73 -5.38
N PHE A 17 15.69 13.41 -4.23
CA PHE A 17 16.41 13.15 -2.99
C PHE A 17 17.41 11.98 -3.16
N GLU A 18 16.95 10.85 -3.69
CA GLU A 18 17.77 9.66 -3.91
C GLU A 18 18.86 9.93 -4.93
N SER A 19 18.53 10.55 -6.06
CA SER A 19 19.50 10.87 -7.11
C SER A 19 20.63 11.76 -6.56
N SER A 20 20.27 12.82 -5.84
CA SER A 20 21.24 13.73 -5.22
C SER A 20 22.11 13.02 -4.18
N SER A 21 21.47 12.23 -3.30
CA SER A 21 22.15 11.52 -2.22
C SER A 21 23.12 10.46 -2.75
N LEU A 22 22.70 9.68 -3.76
CA LEU A 22 23.52 8.63 -4.36
C LEU A 22 24.68 9.19 -5.18
N LEU A 23 24.49 10.33 -5.87
CA LEU A 23 25.57 11.00 -6.61
C LEU A 23 26.64 11.57 -5.69
N THR A 24 26.28 12.02 -4.50
CA THR A 24 27.22 12.66 -3.55
C THR A 24 27.82 11.69 -2.53
N ALA A 25 27.34 10.45 -2.47
CA ALA A 25 27.89 9.42 -1.57
C ALA A 25 29.29 8.95 -2.01
N ASP A 26 30.19 8.78 -1.03
CA ASP A 26 31.56 8.27 -1.23
C ASP A 26 31.57 6.82 -1.74
N LEU A 27 30.74 5.98 -1.12
CA LEU A 27 30.50 4.60 -1.52
C LEU A 27 29.05 4.48 -1.99
N ARG A 28 28.87 3.81 -3.13
CA ARG A 28 27.57 3.69 -3.78
C ARG A 28 27.11 2.24 -3.89
N PRO A 29 25.80 1.99 -3.77
CA PRO A 29 25.25 0.68 -4.04
C PRO A 29 25.43 0.31 -5.51
N SER A 30 25.59 -0.98 -5.80
CA SER A 30 25.63 -1.47 -7.19
C SER A 30 24.24 -1.59 -7.80
N LEU A 31 23.21 -1.68 -6.97
CA LEU A 31 21.80 -1.68 -7.36
C LEU A 31 20.99 -0.90 -6.31
N TRP A 32 20.13 0.00 -6.79
CA TRP A 32 19.13 0.70 -5.99
C TRP A 32 17.81 0.66 -6.72
N LEU A 33 16.82 -0.03 -6.16
CA LEU A 33 15.46 -0.11 -6.68
C LEU A 33 14.50 0.40 -5.62
N ARG A 34 13.49 1.19 -6.02
CA ARG A 34 12.46 1.67 -5.12
C ARG A 34 11.06 1.27 -5.58
N TYR A 35 10.23 0.87 -4.63
CA TYR A 35 8.79 0.69 -4.79
C TYR A 35 8.06 1.51 -3.73
N VAL A 36 7.53 2.67 -4.14
CA VAL A 36 6.89 3.64 -3.22
C VAL A 36 7.87 4.01 -2.10
N ASP A 37 7.67 3.47 -0.89
CA ASP A 37 8.46 3.78 0.30
C ASP A 37 9.57 2.75 0.57
N ASP A 38 9.54 1.58 -0.09
CA ASP A 38 10.48 0.47 0.16
C ASP A 38 11.61 0.45 -0.88
N THR A 39 12.86 0.33 -0.42
CA THR A 39 14.05 0.24 -1.28
C THR A 39 14.72 -1.14 -1.21
N PHE A 40 15.11 -1.70 -2.35
CA PHE A 40 15.96 -2.88 -2.46
C PHE A 40 17.36 -2.47 -2.92
N VAL A 41 18.36 -2.79 -2.10
CA VAL A 41 19.73 -2.27 -2.28
C VAL A 41 20.73 -3.42 -2.29
N VAL A 42 21.63 -3.42 -3.28
CA VAL A 42 22.80 -4.31 -3.28
C VAL A 42 24.03 -3.49 -2.94
N TRP A 43 24.65 -3.83 -1.82
CA TRP A 43 25.82 -3.12 -1.29
C TRP A 43 27.09 -3.99 -1.42
N PRO A 44 28.08 -3.58 -2.23
CA PRO A 44 29.27 -4.38 -2.47
C PRO A 44 30.44 -4.11 -1.51
N HIS A 45 30.32 -3.14 -0.60
CA HIS A 45 31.45 -2.62 0.20
C HIS A 45 31.56 -3.19 1.62
N GLY A 46 30.88 -4.32 1.89
CA GLY A 46 30.88 -4.99 3.19
C GLY A 46 29.91 -4.39 4.23
N PRO A 47 29.66 -5.10 5.34
CA PRO A 47 28.65 -4.72 6.33
C PRO A 47 29.04 -3.49 7.17
N ASP A 48 30.34 -3.28 7.42
CA ASP A 48 30.79 -2.18 8.28
C ASP A 48 30.48 -0.81 7.67
N THR A 49 30.73 -0.65 6.37
CA THR A 49 30.47 0.60 5.62
C THR A 49 28.99 0.82 5.31
N LEU A 50 28.17 -0.23 5.38
CA LEU A 50 26.74 -0.15 5.12
C LEU A 50 26.02 0.69 6.18
N GLN A 51 26.45 0.59 7.44
CA GLN A 51 25.87 1.38 8.52
C GLN A 51 26.20 2.87 8.38
N ASP A 52 27.41 3.19 7.93
CA ASP A 52 27.83 4.57 7.65
C ASP A 52 27.01 5.15 6.49
N PHE A 53 26.75 4.35 5.46
CA PHE A 53 25.89 4.75 4.35
C PHE A 53 24.44 5.03 4.80
N LEU A 54 23.88 4.20 5.68
CA LEU A 54 22.56 4.46 6.27
C LEU A 54 22.53 5.78 7.06
N GLN A 55 23.56 6.03 7.88
CA GLN A 55 23.68 7.29 8.61
C GLN A 55 23.83 8.49 7.67
N TYR A 56 24.58 8.33 6.60
CA TYR A 56 24.74 9.34 5.55
C TYR A 56 23.39 9.69 4.92
N LEU A 57 22.59 8.69 4.52
CA LEU A 57 21.25 8.92 3.95
C LEU A 57 20.34 9.67 4.92
N ASN A 58 20.35 9.30 6.20
CA ASN A 58 19.53 9.93 7.23
C ASN A 58 19.97 11.37 7.59
N LYS A 59 21.15 11.80 7.17
CA LYS A 59 21.62 13.20 7.32
C LYS A 59 21.16 14.11 6.19
N GLN A 60 20.72 13.56 5.05
CA GLN A 60 20.40 14.36 3.86
C GLN A 60 19.13 15.19 4.02
N HIS A 61 18.19 14.76 4.87
CA HIS A 61 16.95 15.51 5.10
C HIS A 61 16.38 15.26 6.50
N THR A 62 16.04 16.33 7.21
CA THR A 62 15.59 16.26 8.62
C THR A 62 14.29 15.50 8.84
N SER A 63 13.44 15.43 7.80
CA SER A 63 12.11 14.79 7.89
C SER A 63 12.04 13.42 7.22
N ILE A 64 13.15 12.90 6.68
CA ILE A 64 13.21 11.57 6.07
C ILE A 64 14.15 10.71 6.90
N SER A 65 13.67 9.52 7.27
CA SER A 65 14.49 8.53 7.98
C SER A 65 14.34 7.18 7.31
N PHE A 66 15.46 6.66 6.81
CA PHE A 66 15.62 5.30 6.36
C PHE A 66 15.86 4.37 7.54
N THR A 67 15.25 3.21 7.46
CA THR A 67 15.54 2.04 8.28
C THR A 67 16.03 0.93 7.37
N MET A 68 16.83 0.01 7.90
CA MET A 68 17.43 -1.05 7.10
C MET A 68 17.17 -2.42 7.73
N GLU A 69 16.69 -3.34 6.90
CA GLU A 69 16.73 -4.78 7.17
C GLU A 69 17.88 -5.38 6.37
N GLN A 70 18.74 -6.15 7.03
CA GLN A 70 19.86 -6.82 6.37
C GLN A 70 19.50 -8.26 6.03
N GLU A 71 20.14 -8.78 4.98
CA GLU A 71 20.04 -10.19 4.63
C GLU A 71 20.51 -11.08 5.78
N GLN A 72 19.74 -12.13 6.06
CA GLN A 72 20.09 -13.14 7.06
C GLN A 72 20.07 -14.52 6.42
N HIS A 73 21.16 -15.28 6.59
CA HIS A 73 21.30 -16.64 6.05
C HIS A 73 21.03 -16.72 4.54
N GLY A 74 21.56 -15.78 3.77
CA GLY A 74 21.38 -15.76 2.32
C GLY A 74 19.95 -15.41 1.88
N THR A 75 19.14 -14.79 2.75
CA THR A 75 17.74 -14.47 2.45
C THR A 75 17.35 -13.08 2.93
N ILE A 76 16.58 -12.36 2.13
CA ILE A 76 15.97 -11.07 2.49
C ILE A 76 14.52 -10.98 1.95
N PRO A 77 13.56 -10.49 2.75
CA PRO A 77 12.23 -10.16 2.23
C PRO A 77 12.25 -8.81 1.50
N PHE A 78 11.52 -8.72 0.39
CA PHE A 78 11.21 -7.46 -0.27
C PHE A 78 9.76 -7.50 -0.76
N LEU A 79 8.93 -6.58 -0.25
CA LEU A 79 7.48 -6.58 -0.46
C LEU A 79 6.86 -7.96 -0.10
N ASP A 80 6.23 -8.59 -1.10
CA ASP A 80 5.53 -9.87 -1.02
C ASP A 80 6.43 -11.07 -1.41
N VAL A 81 7.72 -10.84 -1.64
CA VAL A 81 8.69 -11.81 -2.16
C VAL A 81 9.81 -12.05 -1.15
N LYS A 82 10.16 -13.32 -0.95
CA LYS A 82 11.33 -13.77 -0.20
C LYS A 82 12.40 -14.13 -1.22
N ILE A 83 13.47 -13.34 -1.24
CA ILE A 83 14.60 -13.50 -2.16
C ILE A 83 15.69 -14.28 -1.43
N SER A 84 16.19 -15.35 -2.04
CA SER A 84 17.28 -16.16 -1.48
C SER A 84 18.43 -16.32 -2.46
N ARG A 85 19.67 -16.27 -1.98
CA ARG A 85 20.85 -16.58 -2.80
C ARG A 85 21.08 -18.08 -2.83
N ASN A 86 21.14 -18.63 -4.03
CA ASN A 86 21.48 -20.04 -4.25
C ASN A 86 23.01 -20.22 -4.26
N PRO A 87 23.52 -21.45 -3.99
CA PRO A 87 24.96 -21.72 -3.98
C PRO A 87 25.68 -21.48 -5.32
N ASP A 88 24.93 -21.53 -6.43
CA ASP A 88 25.42 -21.24 -7.78
C ASP A 88 25.47 -19.74 -8.12
N GLY A 89 25.10 -18.88 -7.16
CA GLY A 89 25.04 -17.43 -7.32
C GLY A 89 23.74 -16.90 -7.93
N THR A 90 22.78 -17.77 -8.29
CA THR A 90 21.46 -17.35 -8.77
C THR A 90 20.54 -16.90 -7.63
N LEU A 91 19.46 -16.19 -7.96
CA LEU A 91 18.44 -15.79 -6.98
C LEU A 91 17.21 -16.70 -7.07
N GLY A 92 16.91 -17.35 -5.95
CA GLY A 92 15.62 -17.99 -5.70
C GLY A 92 14.57 -16.98 -5.24
N HIS A 93 13.31 -17.24 -5.57
CA HIS A 93 12.17 -16.40 -5.21
C HIS A 93 11.01 -17.27 -4.73
N SER A 94 10.39 -16.84 -3.64
CA SER A 94 9.21 -17.48 -3.06
C SER A 94 8.31 -16.44 -2.41
N VAL A 95 7.08 -16.83 -2.08
CA VAL A 95 6.14 -15.93 -1.40
C VAL A 95 6.61 -15.64 0.04
N TYR A 96 6.85 -14.37 0.36
CA TYR A 96 7.12 -13.96 1.72
C TYR A 96 5.82 -13.82 2.53
N ARG A 97 5.87 -14.25 3.79
CA ARG A 97 4.81 -14.08 4.78
C ARG A 97 5.44 -13.55 6.05
N LYS A 98 4.94 -12.41 6.55
CA LYS A 98 5.38 -11.87 7.84
C LYS A 98 5.18 -12.90 8.96
N PRO A 99 5.99 -12.91 10.03
CA PRO A 99 5.81 -13.82 11.16
C PRO A 99 4.42 -13.80 11.79
N THR A 100 3.71 -12.67 11.67
CA THR A 100 2.34 -12.47 12.15
C THR A 100 1.26 -13.00 11.19
N HIS A 101 1.62 -13.55 10.03
CA HIS A 101 0.68 -14.06 9.04
C HIS A 101 0.01 -15.35 9.54
N THR A 102 -1.31 -15.32 9.75
CA THR A 102 -2.04 -16.43 10.37
C THR A 102 -2.69 -17.40 9.37
N ASP A 103 -2.49 -17.22 8.05
CA ASP A 103 -3.18 -17.96 6.99
C ASP A 103 -4.73 -17.95 7.12
N ARG A 104 -5.29 -16.89 7.73
CA ARG A 104 -6.74 -16.70 7.86
C ARG A 104 -7.25 -15.97 6.63
N TYR A 105 -7.88 -16.73 5.75
CA TYR A 105 -8.52 -16.20 4.55
C TYR A 105 -10.03 -16.13 4.73
N LEU A 106 -10.75 -15.72 3.68
CA LEU A 106 -12.21 -15.71 3.70
C LEU A 106 -12.75 -17.12 3.93
N HIS A 107 -13.36 -17.37 5.08
CA HIS A 107 -13.87 -18.70 5.41
C HIS A 107 -14.97 -19.17 4.43
N GLN A 108 -14.98 -20.46 4.08
CA GLN A 108 -15.93 -21.03 3.10
C GLN A 108 -17.42 -20.85 3.50
N ARG A 109 -17.71 -20.83 4.80
CA ARG A 109 -19.06 -20.59 5.36
C ARG A 109 -19.47 -19.11 5.40
N SER A 110 -18.59 -18.18 5.06
CA SER A 110 -18.93 -16.75 5.05
C SER A 110 -20.08 -16.45 4.08
N PHE A 111 -20.89 -15.44 4.38
CA PHE A 111 -22.04 -15.06 3.54
C PHE A 111 -21.62 -14.19 2.34
N HIS A 112 -20.73 -14.72 1.52
CA HIS A 112 -20.25 -14.09 0.29
C HIS A 112 -20.69 -14.87 -0.94
N HIS A 113 -20.85 -14.16 -2.05
CA HIS A 113 -21.09 -14.78 -3.35
C HIS A 113 -19.97 -15.80 -3.66
N PRO A 114 -20.30 -17.00 -4.22
CA PRO A 114 -19.32 -18.04 -4.49
C PRO A 114 -18.09 -17.57 -5.30
N SER A 115 -18.26 -16.63 -6.23
CA SER A 115 -17.15 -16.09 -7.02
C SER A 115 -16.06 -15.42 -6.17
N ILE A 116 -16.43 -14.77 -5.06
CA ILE A 116 -15.48 -14.12 -4.14
C ILE A 116 -14.68 -15.18 -3.39
N LYS A 117 -15.33 -16.25 -2.95
CA LYS A 117 -14.63 -17.38 -2.29
C LYS A 117 -13.67 -18.06 -3.26
N SER A 118 -14.09 -18.27 -4.51
CA SER A 118 -13.25 -18.83 -5.57
C SER A 118 -12.11 -17.89 -5.96
N SER A 119 -12.30 -16.57 -5.90
CA SER A 119 -11.24 -15.62 -6.23
C SER A 119 -10.11 -15.64 -5.21
N VAL A 120 -10.38 -15.90 -3.92
CA VAL A 120 -9.32 -16.09 -2.91
C VAL A 120 -8.35 -17.19 -3.34
N ASN A 121 -8.86 -18.39 -3.67
CA ASN A 121 -8.02 -19.47 -4.18
C ASN A 121 -7.25 -19.04 -5.44
N ARG A 122 -7.96 -18.45 -6.41
CA ARG A 122 -7.35 -18.03 -7.68
C ARG A 122 -6.23 -17.03 -7.47
N THR A 123 -6.41 -16.03 -6.61
CA THR A 123 -5.42 -14.99 -6.35
C THR A 123 -4.18 -15.54 -5.66
N LEU A 124 -4.34 -16.44 -4.69
CA LEU A 124 -3.20 -17.09 -4.02
C LEU A 124 -2.39 -17.94 -5.01
N VAL A 125 -3.07 -18.73 -5.84
CA VAL A 125 -2.41 -19.57 -6.84
C VAL A 125 -1.76 -18.72 -7.93
N GLN A 126 -2.43 -17.67 -8.40
CA GLN A 126 -1.83 -16.71 -9.35
C GLN A 126 -0.53 -16.13 -8.79
N ARG A 127 -0.56 -15.63 -7.55
CA ARG A 127 0.61 -15.09 -6.86
C ARG A 127 1.73 -16.13 -6.77
N ALA A 128 1.42 -17.39 -6.46
CA ALA A 128 2.43 -18.44 -6.42
C ALA A 128 3.13 -18.63 -7.78
N PHE A 129 2.39 -18.61 -8.89
CA PHE A 129 2.98 -18.73 -10.23
C PHE A 129 3.73 -17.48 -10.70
N GLU A 130 3.42 -16.31 -10.15
CA GLU A 130 4.10 -15.05 -10.48
C GLU A 130 5.37 -14.85 -9.63
N VAL A 131 5.39 -15.36 -8.40
CA VAL A 131 6.41 -15.04 -7.39
C VAL A 131 7.34 -16.21 -7.05
N CYS A 132 6.95 -17.47 -7.30
CA CYS A 132 7.82 -18.59 -6.99
C CYS A 132 8.62 -19.07 -8.21
N ASP A 133 9.89 -19.40 -7.98
CA ASP A 133 10.66 -20.22 -8.92
C ASP A 133 10.11 -21.66 -8.99
N GLN A 134 10.66 -22.45 -9.91
CA GLN A 134 10.20 -23.82 -10.15
C GLN A 134 10.34 -24.72 -8.92
N ASP A 135 11.39 -24.49 -8.11
CA ASP A 135 11.72 -25.31 -6.94
C ASP A 135 10.77 -25.01 -5.76
N ASN A 136 10.42 -23.74 -5.57
CA ASN A 136 9.56 -23.28 -4.48
C ASN A 136 8.06 -23.36 -4.81
N LEU A 137 7.68 -23.38 -6.09
CA LEU A 137 6.28 -23.38 -6.52
C LEU A 137 5.47 -24.55 -5.93
N LYS A 138 6.02 -25.78 -5.96
CA LYS A 138 5.31 -26.96 -5.44
C LYS A 138 5.03 -26.84 -3.95
N ARG A 139 6.01 -26.32 -3.19
CA ARG A 139 5.88 -26.09 -1.74
C ARG A 139 4.81 -25.04 -1.46
N GLU A 140 4.81 -23.96 -2.22
CA GLU A 140 3.83 -22.88 -2.09
C GLU A 140 2.41 -23.34 -2.41
N LEU A 141 2.20 -24.10 -3.50
CA LEU A 141 0.88 -24.64 -3.84
C LEU A 141 0.35 -25.60 -2.75
N LYS A 142 1.23 -26.40 -2.15
CA LYS A 142 0.88 -27.27 -1.01
C LYS A 142 0.49 -26.44 0.22
N HIS A 143 1.19 -25.35 0.49
CA HIS A 143 0.86 -24.42 1.57
C HIS A 143 -0.52 -23.79 1.36
N ILE A 144 -0.80 -23.31 0.15
CA ILE A 144 -2.10 -22.73 -0.23
C ILE A 144 -3.23 -23.75 -0.03
N GLN A 145 -3.04 -24.98 -0.52
CA GLN A 145 -4.03 -26.04 -0.36
C GLN A 145 -4.34 -26.32 1.12
N THR A 146 -3.30 -26.47 1.93
CA THR A 146 -3.43 -26.73 3.37
C THR A 146 -4.14 -25.57 4.07
N SER A 147 -3.75 -24.34 3.75
CA SER A 147 -4.33 -23.14 4.35
C SER A 147 -5.81 -22.97 3.99
N LEU A 148 -6.19 -23.17 2.72
CA LEU A 148 -7.59 -23.08 2.32
C LEU A 148 -8.45 -24.19 2.93
N GLN A 149 -7.92 -25.40 3.08
CA GLN A 149 -8.61 -26.48 3.79
C GLN A 149 -8.89 -26.10 5.25
N ARG A 150 -7.93 -25.49 5.96
CA ARG A 150 -8.14 -24.94 7.32
C ARG A 150 -9.20 -23.84 7.36
N ASN A 151 -9.40 -23.12 6.27
CA ASN A 151 -10.47 -22.12 6.11
C ASN A 151 -11.81 -22.72 5.61
N GLY A 152 -11.97 -24.05 5.69
CA GLY A 152 -13.21 -24.77 5.41
C GLY A 152 -13.48 -25.05 3.93
N TYR A 153 -12.52 -24.80 3.03
CA TYR A 153 -12.67 -25.12 1.62
C TYR A 153 -12.55 -26.63 1.40
N LYS A 154 -13.49 -27.20 0.64
CA LYS A 154 -13.45 -28.62 0.27
C LYS A 154 -12.30 -28.88 -0.72
N PRO A 155 -11.55 -29.99 -0.62
CA PRO A 155 -10.40 -30.27 -1.48
C PRO A 155 -10.68 -30.14 -2.99
N HIS A 156 -11.80 -30.69 -3.46
CA HIS A 156 -12.18 -30.62 -4.89
C HIS A 156 -12.49 -29.20 -5.41
N ARG A 157 -12.65 -28.21 -4.53
CA ARG A 157 -12.87 -26.80 -4.91
C ARG A 157 -11.58 -25.99 -4.97
N ILE A 158 -10.48 -26.54 -4.46
CA ILE A 158 -9.16 -25.91 -4.48
C ILE A 158 -8.49 -26.33 -5.78
N LYS A 159 -8.39 -25.38 -6.71
CA LYS A 159 -7.66 -25.53 -7.97
C LYS A 159 -6.25 -24.99 -7.77
N ILE A 160 -5.24 -25.83 -8.02
CA ILE A 160 -3.80 -25.48 -7.93
C ILE A 160 -3.15 -25.32 -9.31
N SER A 161 -3.91 -25.49 -10.39
CA SER A 161 -3.44 -25.25 -11.75
C SER A 161 -3.20 -23.76 -11.99
N LYS A 162 -2.27 -23.44 -12.89
CA LYS A 162 -2.04 -22.06 -13.33
C LYS A 162 -3.38 -21.46 -13.79
N PRO A 163 -3.79 -20.30 -13.26
CA PRO A 163 -5.01 -19.66 -13.70
C PRO A 163 -4.83 -19.23 -15.16
N ASP A 164 -5.93 -19.30 -15.92
CA ASP A 164 -5.92 -18.83 -17.29
C ASP A 164 -5.58 -17.33 -17.30
N GLN A 165 -4.61 -16.94 -18.13
CA GLN A 165 -4.30 -15.52 -18.31
C GLN A 165 -5.56 -14.86 -18.87
N ARG A 166 -6.11 -13.89 -18.15
CA ARG A 166 -7.09 -13.00 -18.76
C ARG A 166 -6.38 -12.34 -19.93
N VAL A 167 -6.95 -12.47 -21.12
CA VAL A 167 -6.57 -11.68 -22.30
C VAL A 167 -6.34 -10.25 -21.81
N PRO A 168 -5.17 -9.63 -22.08
CA PRO A 168 -4.94 -8.24 -21.71
C PRO A 168 -6.13 -7.44 -22.21
N TYR A 169 -6.60 -6.50 -21.38
CA TYR A 169 -7.69 -5.59 -21.71
C TYR A 169 -7.41 -5.04 -23.12
N THR A 170 -8.11 -5.57 -24.12
CA THR A 170 -8.00 -5.06 -25.47
C THR A 170 -8.48 -3.63 -25.40
N GLN A 171 -7.62 -2.67 -25.77
CA GLN A 171 -7.96 -1.25 -25.87
C GLN A 171 -8.93 -1.00 -27.05
N GLY A 172 -10.00 -1.78 -27.13
CA GLY A 172 -11.17 -1.41 -27.91
C GLY A 172 -12.00 -0.41 -27.11
N PRO A 173 -12.78 0.47 -27.77
CA PRO A 173 -13.71 1.33 -27.08
C PRO A 173 -14.61 0.45 -26.18
N PRO A 174 -14.77 0.80 -24.89
CA PRO A 174 -15.59 0.00 -24.00
C PRO A 174 -16.99 -0.08 -24.57
N THR A 175 -17.43 -1.27 -24.96
CA THR A 175 -18.84 -1.54 -25.19
C THR A 175 -19.53 -1.34 -23.85
N VAL A 176 -20.15 -0.17 -23.69
CA VAL A 176 -20.84 0.25 -22.45
C VAL A 176 -22.06 -0.65 -22.28
N SER A 177 -21.82 -1.82 -21.71
CA SER A 177 -22.85 -2.74 -21.33
C SER A 177 -23.35 -2.29 -19.95
N PRO A 178 -24.67 -2.08 -19.77
CA PRO A 178 -25.20 -1.64 -18.50
C PRO A 178 -24.78 -2.65 -17.42
N SER A 179 -24.32 -2.14 -16.29
CA SER A 179 -23.89 -2.97 -15.16
C SER A 179 -24.45 -2.46 -13.85
N VAL A 180 -24.71 -3.39 -12.93
CA VAL A 180 -25.26 -3.11 -11.61
C VAL A 180 -24.52 -3.91 -10.55
N THR A 181 -24.32 -3.30 -9.38
CA THR A 181 -23.78 -3.97 -8.20
C THR A 181 -24.88 -4.13 -7.17
N LEU A 182 -25.11 -5.36 -6.73
CA LEU A 182 -26.17 -5.71 -5.78
C LEU A 182 -25.58 -6.40 -4.54
N PRO A 183 -26.11 -6.17 -3.32
CA PRO A 183 -25.70 -6.93 -2.16
C PRO A 183 -26.01 -8.42 -2.36
N TYR A 184 -25.08 -9.28 -1.95
CA TYR A 184 -25.33 -10.71 -1.94
C TYR A 184 -26.25 -11.08 -0.77
N ILE A 185 -27.47 -11.52 -1.10
CA ILE A 185 -28.54 -11.93 -0.18
C ILE A 185 -28.90 -13.41 -0.37
N GLY A 186 -27.96 -14.22 -0.90
CA GLY A 186 -28.13 -15.66 -1.04
C GLY A 186 -28.93 -16.06 -2.29
N PRO A 187 -29.88 -17.02 -2.21
CA PRO A 187 -30.60 -17.55 -3.37
C PRO A 187 -31.30 -16.49 -4.23
N ALA A 188 -31.87 -15.46 -3.59
CA ALA A 188 -32.54 -14.37 -4.30
C ALA A 188 -31.58 -13.60 -5.23
N SER A 189 -30.31 -13.42 -4.83
CA SER A 189 -29.29 -12.80 -5.69
C SER A 189 -29.05 -13.58 -6.98
N HIS A 190 -29.06 -14.92 -6.92
CA HIS A 190 -28.90 -15.76 -8.11
C HIS A 190 -30.10 -15.66 -9.05
N HIS A 191 -31.31 -15.55 -8.50
CA HIS A 191 -32.51 -15.36 -9.28
C HIS A 191 -32.51 -13.98 -9.99
N LEU A 192 -32.26 -12.91 -9.24
CA LEU A 192 -32.13 -11.56 -9.79
C LEU A 192 -31.02 -11.46 -10.84
N GLN A 193 -29.86 -12.06 -10.56
CA GLN A 193 -28.75 -12.09 -11.52
C GLN A 193 -29.15 -12.76 -12.83
N ARG A 194 -29.97 -13.82 -12.81
CA ARG A 194 -30.44 -14.50 -14.02
C ARG A 194 -31.34 -13.60 -14.86
N ILE A 195 -32.32 -12.95 -14.22
CA ILE A 195 -33.26 -12.03 -14.90
C ILE A 195 -32.50 -10.86 -15.54
N LEU A 196 -31.63 -10.22 -14.77
CA LEU A 196 -30.88 -9.06 -15.25
C LEU A 196 -29.91 -9.40 -16.39
N ARG A 197 -29.28 -10.59 -16.35
CA ARG A 197 -28.44 -11.07 -17.45
C ARG A 197 -29.25 -11.32 -18.73
N GLN A 198 -30.48 -11.82 -18.62
CA GLN A 198 -31.38 -11.96 -19.78
C GLN A 198 -31.73 -10.60 -20.40
N ALA A 199 -31.81 -9.56 -19.57
CA ALA A 199 -31.98 -8.17 -20.01
C ALA A 199 -30.68 -7.49 -20.49
N GLY A 200 -29.57 -8.23 -20.65
CA GLY A 200 -28.29 -7.68 -21.11
C GLY A 200 -27.50 -6.90 -20.06
N VAL A 201 -27.91 -6.94 -18.78
CA VAL A 201 -27.25 -6.22 -17.69
C VAL A 201 -26.22 -7.11 -16.98
N LYS A 202 -24.98 -6.62 -16.86
CA LYS A 202 -23.92 -7.28 -16.09
C LYS A 202 -24.13 -7.06 -14.59
N VAL A 203 -24.24 -8.15 -13.83
CA VAL A 203 -24.48 -8.09 -12.37
C VAL A 203 -23.24 -8.48 -11.59
N TYR A 204 -22.81 -7.60 -10.70
CA TYR A 204 -21.77 -7.82 -9.71
C TYR A 204 -22.37 -7.89 -8.31
N HIS A 205 -21.72 -8.61 -7.40
CA HIS A 205 -22.18 -8.73 -6.03
C HIS A 205 -21.19 -8.11 -5.05
N SER A 206 -21.68 -7.22 -4.19
CA SER A 206 -20.98 -6.76 -3.00
C SER A 206 -21.33 -7.63 -1.80
N SER A 207 -20.43 -7.71 -0.82
CA SER A 207 -20.84 -8.10 0.52
C SER A 207 -21.78 -7.03 1.09
N GLY A 208 -22.83 -7.43 1.79
CA GLY A 208 -23.77 -6.51 2.42
C GLY A 208 -23.10 -5.57 3.43
N ASN A 209 -23.88 -4.68 4.04
CA ASN A 209 -23.38 -3.66 4.97
C ASN A 209 -22.43 -4.29 6.00
N LYS A 210 -21.18 -3.80 6.00
CA LYS A 210 -20.19 -4.18 7.00
C LYS A 210 -20.72 -3.71 8.35
N LEU A 211 -20.64 -4.54 9.39
CA LEU A 211 -20.94 -4.15 10.77
C LEU A 211 -20.26 -2.82 11.15
N GLN A 212 -19.08 -2.54 10.60
CA GLN A 212 -18.38 -1.26 10.72
C GLN A 212 -19.26 -0.04 10.33
N GLY A 213 -20.05 -0.12 9.26
CA GLY A 213 -20.95 0.96 8.84
C GLY A 213 -22.16 1.16 9.78
N SER A 214 -22.48 0.14 10.59
CA SER A 214 -23.54 0.21 11.62
C SER A 214 -22.98 0.53 13.01
N LEU A 215 -21.75 0.14 13.30
CA LEU A 215 -21.16 0.21 14.63
C LEU A 215 -20.30 1.45 14.81
N HIS A 216 -19.48 1.87 13.84
CA HIS A 216 -18.56 3.00 14.00
C HIS A 216 -18.14 3.59 12.64
N THR A 217 -18.57 4.82 12.36
CA THR A 217 -17.76 5.75 11.56
C THR A 217 -16.93 6.57 12.55
N HIS A 218 -15.60 6.37 12.56
CA HIS A 218 -14.66 7.27 13.28
C HIS A 218 -14.63 8.70 12.72
N LYS A 219 -15.47 8.97 11.73
CA LYS A 219 -15.67 10.28 11.13
C LYS A 219 -17.11 10.67 11.41
N ASP A 220 -17.30 11.86 11.97
CA ASP A 220 -18.64 12.43 12.06
C ASP A 220 -19.24 12.52 10.66
N LYS A 221 -20.52 12.16 10.53
CA LYS A 221 -21.25 12.40 9.30
C LYS A 221 -21.36 13.91 9.15
N GLN A 222 -20.59 14.47 8.23
CA GLN A 222 -20.67 15.87 7.87
C GLN A 222 -22.09 16.17 7.37
N ASP A 223 -22.68 17.28 7.86
CA ASP A 223 -23.96 17.72 7.36
C ASP A 223 -23.87 18.03 5.86
N SER A 224 -24.90 17.63 5.12
CA SER A 224 -25.05 17.86 3.67
C SER A 224 -24.93 19.34 3.26
N SER A 225 -25.12 20.25 4.21
CA SER A 225 -25.03 21.71 4.03
C SER A 225 -23.60 22.28 4.17
N SER A 226 -22.65 21.50 4.73
CA SER A 226 -21.29 21.96 5.01
C SER A 226 -20.41 21.87 3.76
N LYS A 227 -19.98 23.03 3.24
CA LYS A 227 -19.05 23.09 2.11
C LYS A 227 -17.63 22.70 2.58
N PRO A 228 -16.87 21.91 1.80
CA PRO A 228 -15.47 21.62 2.11
C PRO A 228 -14.66 22.93 2.08
N GLY A 229 -13.98 23.28 3.17
CA GLY A 229 -13.18 24.50 3.18
C GLY A 229 -11.83 24.34 2.51
N VAL A 230 -11.30 25.46 2.04
CA VAL A 230 -10.04 25.56 1.31
C VAL A 230 -8.97 26.06 2.27
N TYR A 231 -7.87 25.33 2.42
CA TYR A 231 -6.70 25.82 3.15
C TYR A 231 -5.57 26.20 2.18
N ARG A 232 -4.84 27.23 2.59
CA ARG A 232 -3.77 27.89 1.85
C ARG A 232 -2.48 27.75 2.66
N ILE A 233 -1.51 27.00 2.15
CA ILE A 233 -0.19 26.87 2.78
C ILE A 233 0.81 27.68 1.95
N PRO A 234 1.38 28.78 2.47
CA PRO A 234 2.43 29.52 1.79
C PRO A 234 3.74 28.73 1.81
N CYS A 235 4.43 28.68 0.67
CA CYS A 235 5.81 28.17 0.54
C CYS A 235 6.79 29.32 0.77
N GLU A 236 7.94 29.04 1.38
CA GLU A 236 9.07 29.99 1.49
C GLU A 236 9.56 30.48 0.11
N CYS A 237 9.32 29.68 -0.93
CA CYS A 237 9.59 29.99 -2.32
C CYS A 237 8.60 30.99 -2.97
N GLY A 238 7.70 31.61 -2.20
CA GLY A 238 6.68 32.55 -2.70
C GLY A 238 5.49 31.92 -3.41
N LYS A 239 5.52 30.60 -3.64
CA LYS A 239 4.39 29.83 -4.20
C LYS A 239 3.40 29.47 -3.10
N VAL A 240 2.20 29.03 -3.51
CA VAL A 240 1.11 28.74 -2.58
C VAL A 240 0.49 27.39 -2.91
N TYR A 241 0.38 26.53 -1.91
CA TYR A 241 -0.39 25.29 -2.01
C TYR A 241 -1.82 25.55 -1.57
N ILE A 242 -2.79 25.29 -2.46
CA ILE A 242 -4.22 25.44 -2.20
C ILE A 242 -4.87 24.07 -2.30
N ARG A 243 -5.63 23.68 -1.27
CA ARG A 243 -6.36 22.41 -1.28
C ARG A 243 -7.71 22.53 -0.59
N THR A 244 -8.70 21.85 -1.13
CA THR A 244 -10.00 21.62 -0.49
C THR A 244 -9.91 20.46 0.51
N HIS A 245 -10.23 20.73 1.78
CA HIS A 245 -10.43 19.73 2.83
C HIS A 245 -11.91 19.38 2.96
N ARG A 246 -12.22 18.11 3.22
CA ARG A 246 -13.58 17.66 3.56
C ARG A 246 -13.86 17.61 5.07
N GLU A 247 -12.97 18.14 5.92
CA GLU A 247 -13.22 18.18 7.37
C GLU A 247 -12.99 19.61 7.89
N HIS A 248 -13.90 20.09 8.72
CA HIS A 248 -13.77 21.33 9.49
C HIS A 248 -13.90 20.98 10.97
N HIS A 249 -12.84 21.23 11.72
CA HIS A 249 -12.98 21.68 13.11
C HIS A 249 -12.39 23.10 13.17
N PRO A 250 -13.15 24.11 13.62
CA PRO A 250 -12.55 25.31 14.15
C PRO A 250 -11.91 24.93 15.50
N VAL A 251 -10.59 25.03 15.59
CA VAL A 251 -9.93 25.12 16.90
C VAL A 251 -10.02 26.59 17.30
N ASP A 252 -11.07 26.94 18.02
CA ASP A 252 -11.12 28.20 18.76
C ASP A 252 -10.07 28.12 19.87
N GLY A 253 -8.96 28.84 19.72
CA GLY A 253 -7.95 28.93 20.76
C GLY A 253 -6.52 29.18 20.29
N ALA A 254 -6.29 30.26 19.54
CA ALA A 254 -4.96 30.86 19.46
C ALA A 254 -5.10 32.37 19.20
N SER A 255 -4.98 33.16 20.27
CA SER A 255 -4.84 34.62 20.16
C SER A 255 -3.53 34.95 19.42
N PRO A 256 -3.52 35.93 18.51
CA PRO A 256 -2.32 36.32 17.78
C PRO A 256 -1.42 37.17 18.69
N GLN A 257 -0.24 36.63 19.06
CA GLN A 257 0.83 37.46 19.60
C GLN A 257 1.45 38.27 18.45
N THR A 258 1.23 39.58 18.48
CA THR A 258 1.95 40.57 17.67
C THR A 258 3.42 40.71 18.11
N PRO A 259 4.36 40.96 17.19
CA PRO A 259 5.77 41.13 17.51
C PRO A 259 6.05 42.57 17.93
N HIS A 260 6.48 42.80 19.17
CA HIS A 260 7.12 44.05 19.56
C HIS A 260 8.61 43.99 19.24
N GLN A 261 9.00 44.76 18.23
CA GLN A 261 10.35 45.31 18.13
C GLN A 261 10.52 46.32 19.28
N ASP A 262 11.57 46.18 20.08
CA ASP A 262 12.41 47.34 20.39
C ASP A 262 13.80 46.89 20.85
N SER A 263 14.83 47.37 20.15
CA SER A 263 16.22 47.31 20.56
C SER A 263 16.78 48.70 20.34
N SER A 264 17.12 49.41 21.42
CA SER A 264 18.46 49.99 21.66
C SER A 264 18.48 51.16 22.69
N GLN A 265 19.35 50.97 23.69
CA GLN A 265 20.29 51.96 24.28
C GLN A 265 19.78 53.11 25.16
N ARG A 266 20.18 53.07 26.45
CA ARG A 266 21.16 53.96 27.16
C ARG A 266 21.05 53.72 28.68
N ARG A 267 22.00 53.02 29.30
CA ARG A 267 23.15 53.48 30.13
C ARG A 267 22.82 53.88 31.59
N PRO A 268 23.79 53.71 32.52
CA PRO A 268 23.55 53.28 33.90
C PRO A 268 23.67 54.42 34.92
N HIS A 269 23.15 54.21 36.13
CA HIS A 269 23.66 54.88 37.34
C HIS A 269 23.67 53.90 38.52
N GLN A 270 24.82 53.88 39.18
CA GLN A 270 25.19 53.13 40.37
C GLN A 270 24.58 53.80 41.62
N ASP A 271 24.20 52.99 42.60
CA ASP A 271 24.21 53.38 44.01
C ASP A 271 25.64 53.29 44.55
N GLU A 272 25.94 54.15 45.52
CA GLU A 272 27.09 54.26 46.46
C GLU A 272 28.31 53.32 46.31
#